data_AF-A0AAI9J8C9-F1
#
_entry.id   AF-A0AAI9J8C9-F1
#
_cell.length_a   1.000
_cell.length_b   1.000
_cell.length_c   1.000
_cell.angle_alpha   90.00
_cell.angle_beta   90.00
_cell.angle_gamma   90.00
#
_symmetry.space_group_name_H-M   'P 1'
#
loop_
_entity.id
_entity.type
_entity.pdbx_description
1 polymer ?
#
loop_
_entity_poly.entity_id
_entity_poly.type
_entity_poly.pdbx_seq_one_letter_code
_entity_poly.pdbx_strand_id
1 'polypeptide(L)'
;MKHYEFFCCTIFYNLSYDKDKASTMKNKAESDKTKGSRYYHASVQEIADINHVPYDVVSGTKKFNVKLSGTNHRAKTLGHDPWLGYLFGTCNILTNTMSLGKDNAFRTLHVGKDTSDKPAAIAEANLIKMFEYTVKRYKESKATIGLAFIKQAYHIKSDEYSKEGLSLPFLQLLVDSDIIKELCESGIDYAKLNFLGSVGVQTVLAEMINYIISVAHRITIICEENKKNNETITKDQLLQSLKKNVTLHEVRTRKVIMISESIASSVNAIVIGSIELFAVYTENEKLAKDAIKKLDIGGYISTVFHLFTDIRFITKIKKDFIAKAIEENYQDKLAQAK
;
A
#
# COMPACT_ATOMS: atom_id res chain seq x y z
N MET A 1 -17.58 10.97 8.35
CA MET A 1 -16.61 10.08 7.67
C MET A 1 -16.94 8.64 8.04
N LYS A 2 -17.88 8.05 7.32
CA LYS A 2 -18.28 6.63 7.45
C LYS A 2 -18.11 6.04 6.05
N HIS A 3 -17.61 4.80 5.97
CA HIS A 3 -17.58 3.89 4.80
C HIS A 3 -16.23 3.39 4.24
N TYR A 4 -15.06 3.82 4.73
CA TYR A 4 -13.80 3.34 4.12
C TYR A 4 -13.18 2.06 4.73
N GLU A 5 -13.43 1.75 6.00
CA GLU A 5 -12.78 0.58 6.65
C GLU A 5 -13.45 -0.76 6.33
N PHE A 6 -14.75 -0.78 6.04
CA PHE A 6 -15.50 -2.05 5.89
C PHE A 6 -15.46 -2.65 4.48
N PHE A 7 -15.09 -1.85 3.48
CA PHE A 7 -15.14 -2.27 2.08
C PHE A 7 -13.91 -3.08 1.65
N CYS A 8 -12.72 -2.81 2.23
CA CYS A 8 -11.51 -3.55 1.88
C CYS A 8 -11.57 -5.01 2.37
N CYS A 9 -11.85 -5.28 3.65
CA CYS A 9 -11.77 -6.66 4.16
C CYS A 9 -12.81 -7.63 3.58
N THR A 10 -14.02 -7.17 3.25
CA THR A 10 -15.09 -8.06 2.79
C THR A 10 -14.96 -8.44 1.30
N ILE A 11 -14.31 -7.62 0.49
CA ILE A 11 -14.10 -7.91 -0.94
C ILE A 11 -13.04 -8.98 -1.15
N PHE A 12 -11.99 -9.01 -0.32
CA PHE A 12 -10.83 -9.87 -0.57
C PHE A 12 -11.02 -11.34 -0.19
N TYR A 13 -11.95 -11.67 0.71
CA TYR A 13 -12.09 -13.05 1.22
C TYR A 13 -12.89 -14.01 0.31
N ASN A 14 -13.64 -13.53 -0.68
CA ASN A 14 -14.58 -14.37 -1.47
C ASN A 14 -14.48 -14.22 -2.99
N LEU A 15 -13.34 -13.77 -3.53
CA LEU A 15 -13.09 -13.78 -4.97
C LEU A 15 -12.75 -15.20 -5.45
N SER A 16 -13.76 -16.03 -5.68
CA SER A 16 -13.66 -17.17 -6.61
C SER A 16 -13.77 -16.64 -8.04
N TYR A 17 -12.97 -17.17 -8.96
CA TYR A 17 -13.04 -16.80 -10.37
C TYR A 17 -14.43 -17.08 -10.93
N ASP A 18 -15.20 -16.01 -11.11
CA ASP A 18 -16.54 -16.05 -11.66
C ASP A 18 -16.40 -15.82 -13.18
N LYS A 19 -16.27 -16.93 -13.92
CA LYS A 19 -16.20 -16.96 -15.39
C LYS A 19 -17.34 -16.17 -16.01
N ASP A 20 -18.52 -16.21 -15.39
CA ASP A 20 -19.72 -15.57 -15.88
C ASP A 20 -19.68 -14.05 -15.65
N LYS A 21 -19.14 -13.59 -14.51
CA LYS A 21 -18.86 -12.15 -14.31
C LYS A 21 -17.80 -11.64 -15.27
N ALA A 22 -16.71 -12.38 -15.47
CA ALA A 22 -15.65 -11.98 -16.40
C ALA A 22 -16.16 -11.94 -17.85
N SER A 23 -16.93 -12.94 -18.28
CA SER A 23 -17.55 -12.97 -19.62
C SER A 23 -18.59 -11.87 -19.79
N THR A 24 -19.40 -11.60 -18.77
CA THR A 24 -20.37 -10.49 -18.77
C THR A 24 -19.66 -9.14 -18.89
N MET A 25 -18.60 -8.91 -18.12
CA MET A 25 -17.79 -7.68 -18.22
C MET A 25 -17.08 -7.56 -19.57
N LYS A 26 -16.58 -8.67 -20.12
CA LYS A 26 -16.01 -8.72 -21.47
C LYS A 26 -17.04 -8.32 -22.52
N ASN A 27 -18.20 -8.95 -22.56
CA ASN A 27 -19.27 -8.62 -23.51
C ASN A 27 -19.69 -7.15 -23.40
N LYS A 28 -19.71 -6.59 -22.19
CA LYS A 28 -19.96 -5.17 -21.97
C LYS A 28 -18.81 -4.28 -22.46
N ALA A 29 -17.56 -4.73 -22.29
CA ALA A 29 -16.35 -4.06 -22.73
C ALA A 29 -16.11 -4.15 -24.25
N GLU A 30 -16.68 -5.14 -24.95
CA GLU A 30 -16.59 -5.27 -26.42
C GLU A 30 -17.24 -4.09 -27.18
N SER A 31 -18.06 -3.29 -26.50
CA SER A 31 -18.58 -2.02 -27.05
C SER A 31 -17.50 -0.92 -27.20
N ASP A 32 -16.32 -1.14 -26.62
CA ASP A 32 -15.15 -0.30 -26.81
C ASP A 32 -14.55 -0.47 -28.21
N LYS A 33 -14.55 0.63 -28.97
CA LYS A 33 -14.13 0.68 -30.37
C LYS A 33 -12.61 0.77 -30.56
N THR A 34 -11.82 0.82 -29.48
CA THR A 34 -10.35 0.91 -29.58
C THR A 34 -9.75 -0.41 -30.06
N LYS A 35 -9.42 -0.47 -31.35
CA LYS A 35 -8.75 -1.62 -31.97
C LYS A 35 -7.24 -1.58 -31.68
N GLY A 36 -6.71 -2.73 -31.26
CA GLY A 36 -5.27 -3.00 -31.17
C GLY A 36 -4.58 -2.46 -29.92
N SER A 37 -3.56 -3.21 -29.51
CA SER A 37 -2.61 -2.84 -28.47
C SER A 37 -1.74 -1.65 -28.92
N ARG A 38 -1.52 -0.67 -28.05
CA ARG A 38 -0.58 0.44 -28.28
C ARG A 38 -0.03 0.97 -26.95
N TYR A 39 0.90 1.92 -26.99
CA TYR A 39 1.41 2.52 -25.77
C TYR A 39 0.31 3.10 -24.88
N TYR A 40 0.35 2.70 -23.61
CA TYR A 40 -0.61 3.04 -22.57
C TYR A 40 -2.04 2.54 -22.83
N HIS A 41 -2.21 1.54 -23.69
CA HIS A 41 -3.53 1.02 -24.04
C HIS A 41 -3.50 -0.46 -24.39
N ALA A 42 -4.04 -1.27 -23.49
CA ALA A 42 -4.31 -2.66 -23.75
C ALA A 42 -5.65 -2.85 -24.48
N SER A 43 -5.64 -3.76 -25.45
CA SER A 43 -6.86 -4.22 -26.11
C SER A 43 -7.73 -5.03 -25.14
N VAL A 44 -9.04 -5.08 -25.40
CA VAL A 44 -9.95 -5.89 -24.59
C VAL A 44 -9.56 -7.37 -24.62
N GLN A 45 -8.99 -7.88 -25.72
CA GLN A 45 -8.48 -9.25 -25.79
C GLN A 45 -7.31 -9.50 -24.83
N GLU A 46 -6.33 -8.60 -24.76
CA GLU A 46 -5.19 -8.73 -23.83
C GLU A 46 -5.63 -8.63 -22.36
N ILE A 47 -6.65 -7.81 -22.08
CA ILE A 47 -7.21 -7.69 -20.72
C ILE A 47 -8.03 -8.94 -20.36
N ALA A 48 -8.68 -9.57 -21.34
CA ALA A 48 -9.47 -10.79 -21.13
C ALA A 48 -8.62 -12.06 -21.04
N ASP A 49 -7.38 -12.07 -21.54
CA ASP A 49 -6.46 -13.21 -21.36
C ASP A 49 -6.04 -13.30 -19.89
N ILE A 50 -6.59 -14.27 -19.19
CA ILE A 50 -6.34 -14.50 -17.76
C ILE A 50 -4.98 -15.11 -17.44
N ASN A 51 -4.27 -15.65 -18.44
CA ASN A 51 -3.08 -16.45 -18.17
C ASN A 51 -1.81 -15.62 -17.91
N HIS A 52 -1.80 -14.35 -18.33
CA HIS A 52 -0.59 -13.53 -18.27
C HIS A 52 -0.93 -12.09 -17.95
N VAL A 53 -0.12 -11.46 -17.10
CA VAL A 53 -0.16 -10.02 -16.82
C VAL A 53 1.12 -9.36 -17.33
N PRO A 54 1.08 -8.07 -17.72
CA PRO A 54 2.24 -7.43 -18.33
C PRO A 54 3.46 -7.37 -17.39
N TYR A 55 3.25 -7.32 -16.07
CA TYR A 55 4.32 -7.26 -15.09
C TYR A 55 4.95 -8.62 -14.73
N ASP A 56 4.52 -9.73 -15.36
CA ASP A 56 5.23 -11.01 -15.34
C ASP A 56 6.35 -11.07 -16.39
N VAL A 57 6.38 -10.11 -17.32
CA VAL A 57 7.28 -10.16 -18.47
C VAL A 57 8.72 -9.86 -18.04
N VAL A 58 9.56 -10.89 -18.15
CA VAL A 58 11.01 -10.81 -17.92
C VAL A 58 11.80 -10.54 -19.20
N SER A 59 11.27 -10.93 -20.36
CA SER A 59 11.96 -10.73 -21.64
C SER A 59 12.14 -9.24 -21.95
N GLY A 60 13.28 -8.86 -22.53
CA GLY A 60 13.57 -7.48 -22.92
C GLY A 60 14.01 -6.54 -21.79
N THR A 61 13.80 -6.88 -20.52
CA THR A 61 14.07 -5.99 -19.38
C THR A 61 15.55 -5.69 -19.17
N LYS A 62 16.44 -6.62 -19.58
CA LYS A 62 17.89 -6.44 -19.56
C LYS A 62 18.35 -5.19 -20.31
N LYS A 63 17.66 -4.81 -21.41
CA LYS A 63 17.96 -3.60 -22.21
C LYS A 63 17.77 -2.31 -21.41
N PHE A 64 16.92 -2.34 -20.38
CA PHE A 64 16.59 -1.21 -19.52
C PHE A 64 17.38 -1.22 -18.20
N ASN A 65 18.37 -2.13 -18.08
CA ASN A 65 19.10 -2.39 -16.84
C ASN A 65 18.19 -2.82 -15.67
N VAL A 66 17.06 -3.47 -16.00
CA VAL A 66 16.10 -3.99 -15.02
C VAL A 66 16.32 -5.51 -14.94
N LYS A 67 17.02 -5.95 -13.89
CA LYS A 67 17.43 -7.36 -13.68
C LYS A 67 16.28 -8.21 -13.12
N LEU A 68 15.22 -8.35 -13.92
CA LEU A 68 14.12 -9.27 -13.68
C LEU A 68 14.52 -10.69 -14.09
N SER A 69 14.04 -11.68 -13.35
CA SER A 69 14.14 -13.11 -13.61
C SER A 69 12.83 -13.78 -13.21
N GLY A 70 12.63 -15.02 -13.68
CA GLY A 70 11.44 -15.80 -13.31
C GLY A 70 11.26 -15.96 -11.80
N THR A 71 12.34 -15.84 -11.01
CA THR A 71 12.33 -16.06 -9.56
C THR A 71 12.33 -14.79 -8.71
N ASN A 72 12.44 -13.60 -9.31
CA ASN A 72 12.52 -12.34 -8.55
C ASN A 72 11.52 -11.28 -9.02
N HIS A 73 10.81 -11.51 -10.12
CA HIS A 73 9.90 -10.53 -10.69
C HIS A 73 8.80 -10.12 -9.72
N ARG A 74 8.26 -11.06 -8.94
CA ARG A 74 7.27 -10.82 -7.88
C ARG A 74 7.71 -9.80 -6.83
N ALA A 75 8.95 -9.92 -6.37
CA ALA A 75 9.52 -9.00 -5.40
C ALA A 75 9.92 -7.64 -6.02
N LYS A 76 10.04 -7.56 -7.35
CA LYS A 76 10.54 -6.37 -8.07
C LYS A 76 9.46 -5.55 -8.76
N THR A 77 8.24 -6.03 -8.90
CA THR A 77 7.15 -5.27 -9.51
C THR A 77 6.04 -4.96 -8.50
N LEU A 78 5.45 -3.77 -8.64
CA LEU A 78 4.34 -3.32 -7.78
C LEU A 78 3.02 -4.03 -8.12
N GLY A 79 2.95 -4.67 -9.29
CA GLY A 79 1.77 -5.43 -9.72
C GLY A 79 1.52 -6.69 -8.90
N HIS A 80 2.56 -7.27 -8.29
CA HIS A 80 2.45 -8.43 -7.40
C HIS A 80 2.32 -8.07 -5.93
N ASP A 81 2.38 -6.80 -5.56
CA ASP A 81 2.11 -6.43 -4.18
C ASP A 81 0.64 -6.79 -3.85
N PRO A 82 0.36 -7.47 -2.72
CA PRO A 82 -1.00 -7.92 -2.42
C PRO A 82 -2.02 -6.77 -2.31
N TRP A 83 -1.57 -5.53 -2.07
CA TRP A 83 -2.43 -4.36 -1.89
C TRP A 83 -2.20 -3.34 -2.99
N LEU A 84 -0.96 -2.93 -3.22
CA LEU A 84 -0.61 -2.00 -4.29
C LEU A 84 -0.88 -2.62 -5.66
N GLY A 85 -0.84 -3.94 -5.80
CA GLY A 85 -1.17 -4.63 -7.05
C GLY A 85 -2.60 -4.37 -7.51
N TYR A 86 -3.57 -4.18 -6.60
CA TYR A 86 -4.93 -3.79 -7.00
C TYR A 86 -4.99 -2.41 -7.68
N LEU A 87 -4.09 -1.50 -7.31
CA LEU A 87 -3.95 -0.20 -7.97
C LEU A 87 -3.01 -0.30 -9.18
N PHE A 88 -1.74 -0.58 -8.94
CA PHE A 88 -0.68 -0.60 -9.94
C PHE A 88 -0.85 -1.72 -10.95
N GLY A 89 -1.18 -2.93 -10.51
CA GLY A 89 -1.42 -4.07 -11.38
C GLY A 89 -2.64 -3.89 -12.27
N THR A 90 -3.76 -3.37 -11.74
CA THR A 90 -4.93 -3.01 -12.56
C THR A 90 -4.58 -1.94 -13.59
N CYS A 91 -3.88 -0.87 -13.18
CA CYS A 91 -3.38 0.14 -14.11
C CYS A 91 -2.49 -0.48 -15.20
N ASN A 92 -1.52 -1.29 -14.78
CA ASN A 92 -0.57 -1.98 -15.64
C ASN A 92 -1.25 -2.83 -16.71
N ILE A 93 -2.26 -3.63 -16.33
CA ILE A 93 -3.08 -4.42 -17.25
C ILE A 93 -3.79 -3.53 -18.26
N LEU A 94 -4.35 -2.40 -17.84
CA LEU A 94 -5.08 -1.49 -18.74
C LEU A 94 -4.18 -0.76 -19.73
N THR A 95 -2.92 -0.53 -19.35
CA THR A 95 -1.98 0.29 -20.12
C THR A 95 -0.88 -0.51 -20.81
N ASN A 96 -0.87 -1.84 -20.69
CA ASN A 96 0.24 -2.69 -21.11
C ASN A 96 1.59 -2.15 -20.62
N THR A 97 1.68 -1.96 -19.31
CA THR A 97 2.89 -1.50 -18.64
C THR A 97 3.24 -2.40 -17.47
N MET A 98 4.45 -2.24 -16.95
CA MET A 98 4.93 -2.89 -15.74
C MET A 98 5.54 -1.83 -14.82
N SER A 99 4.97 -1.63 -13.64
CA SER A 99 5.49 -0.72 -12.62
C SER A 99 6.45 -1.45 -11.69
N LEU A 100 7.66 -0.94 -11.55
CA LEU A 100 8.72 -1.56 -10.77
C LEU A 100 8.79 -0.99 -9.35
N GLY A 101 9.31 -1.78 -8.42
CA GLY A 101 9.52 -1.39 -7.02
C GLY A 101 10.78 -0.55 -6.81
N LYS A 102 11.15 -0.39 -5.54
CA LYS A 102 12.26 0.45 -5.06
C LYS A 102 13.60 0.17 -5.77
N ASP A 103 13.95 -1.09 -5.98
CA ASP A 103 15.21 -1.52 -6.64
C ASP A 103 15.43 -0.93 -8.02
N ASN A 104 14.35 -0.57 -8.70
CA ASN A 104 14.39 0.01 -10.04
C ASN A 104 13.87 1.45 -10.03
N ALA A 105 14.01 2.14 -8.90
CA ALA A 105 13.64 3.55 -8.73
C ALA A 105 12.21 3.89 -9.16
N PHE A 106 11.27 2.95 -8.94
CA PHE A 106 9.85 3.10 -9.31
C PHE A 106 9.60 3.39 -10.81
N ARG A 107 10.53 2.98 -11.68
CA ARG A 107 10.39 3.09 -13.13
C ARG A 107 9.22 2.24 -13.62
N THR A 108 8.66 2.63 -14.76
CA THR A 108 7.60 1.87 -15.43
C THR A 108 8.06 1.54 -16.84
N LEU A 109 7.81 0.33 -17.32
CA LEU A 109 8.15 -0.10 -18.68
C LEU A 109 6.89 -0.38 -19.49
N HIS A 110 6.94 -0.13 -20.80
CA HIS A 110 5.95 -0.64 -21.73
C HIS A 110 6.22 -2.11 -22.04
N VAL A 111 5.14 -2.88 -22.03
CA VAL A 111 5.14 -4.30 -22.37
C VAL A 111 4.39 -4.44 -23.69
N GLY A 112 4.98 -5.15 -24.62
CA GLY A 112 4.39 -5.44 -25.92
C GLY A 112 5.00 -6.69 -26.49
N LYS A 113 5.04 -6.78 -27.82
CA LYS A 113 5.60 -7.94 -28.51
C LYS A 113 6.98 -7.62 -29.09
N ASP A 114 7.91 -8.57 -28.99
CA ASP A 114 9.21 -8.50 -29.64
C ASP A 114 9.14 -8.88 -31.13
N THR A 115 10.29 -8.91 -31.80
CA THR A 115 10.40 -9.28 -33.23
C THR A 115 10.00 -10.73 -33.53
N SER A 116 9.83 -11.57 -32.50
CA SER A 116 9.38 -12.96 -32.59
C SER A 116 7.94 -13.13 -32.09
N ASP A 117 7.18 -12.04 -31.97
CA ASP A 117 5.80 -11.98 -31.45
C ASP A 117 5.65 -12.44 -29.98
N LYS A 118 6.73 -12.46 -29.20
CA LYS A 118 6.72 -12.85 -27.79
C LYS A 118 6.57 -11.64 -26.86
N PRO A 119 5.88 -11.76 -25.71
CA PRO A 119 5.80 -10.69 -24.72
C PRO A 119 7.18 -10.25 -24.24
N ALA A 120 7.48 -8.96 -24.35
CA ALA A 120 8.74 -8.36 -23.91
C ALA A 120 8.55 -6.91 -23.45
N ALA A 121 9.44 -6.45 -22.57
CA ALA A 121 9.61 -5.03 -22.31
C ALA A 121 10.23 -4.35 -23.55
N ILE A 122 9.54 -3.34 -24.08
CA ILE A 122 9.89 -2.71 -25.37
C ILE A 122 10.31 -1.25 -25.27
N ALA A 123 9.91 -0.52 -24.23
CA ALA A 123 10.27 0.88 -24.03
C ALA A 123 10.15 1.33 -22.57
N GLU A 124 10.79 2.45 -22.22
CA GLU A 124 10.48 3.18 -20.98
C GLU A 124 9.07 3.76 -21.05
N ALA A 125 8.36 3.70 -19.94
CA ALA A 125 7.07 4.33 -19.75
C ALA A 125 7.14 5.36 -18.61
N ASN A 126 6.18 6.26 -18.61
CA ASN A 126 6.04 7.28 -17.59
C ASN A 126 4.88 6.89 -16.65
N LEU A 127 5.16 6.84 -15.36
CA LEU A 127 4.20 6.43 -14.33
C LEU A 127 2.98 7.36 -14.26
N ILE A 128 3.17 8.67 -14.40
CA ILE A 128 2.07 9.65 -14.37
C ILE A 128 1.17 9.44 -15.58
N LYS A 129 1.75 9.25 -16.78
CA LYS A 129 0.99 8.93 -17.99
C LYS A 129 0.21 7.63 -17.84
N MET A 130 0.78 6.59 -17.24
CA MET A 130 0.05 5.34 -16.96
C MET A 130 -1.25 5.60 -16.18
N PHE A 131 -1.21 6.42 -15.13
CA PHE A 131 -2.41 6.81 -14.40
C PHE A 131 -3.35 7.69 -15.22
N GLU A 132 -2.84 8.67 -15.96
CA GLU A 132 -3.66 9.52 -16.84
C GLU A 132 -4.45 8.70 -17.88
N TYR A 133 -3.79 7.73 -18.53
CA TYR A 133 -4.41 6.86 -19.51
C TYR A 133 -5.37 5.87 -18.86
N THR A 134 -5.09 5.40 -17.64
CA THR A 134 -6.07 4.63 -16.84
C THR A 134 -7.35 5.45 -16.59
N VAL A 135 -7.23 6.72 -16.23
CA VAL A 135 -8.39 7.61 -16.01
C VAL A 135 -9.15 7.86 -17.31
N LYS A 136 -8.45 8.05 -18.43
CA LYS A 136 -9.10 8.14 -19.76
C LYS A 136 -9.88 6.86 -20.06
N ARG A 137 -9.27 5.69 -19.82
CA ARG A 137 -9.89 4.38 -19.99
C ARG A 137 -11.14 4.21 -19.14
N TYR A 138 -11.12 4.67 -17.90
CA TYR A 138 -12.28 4.64 -17.01
C TYR A 138 -13.45 5.47 -17.54
N LYS A 139 -13.15 6.63 -18.14
CA LYS A 139 -14.16 7.48 -18.78
C LYS A 139 -14.74 6.86 -20.05
N GLU A 140 -13.92 6.15 -20.83
CA GLU A 140 -14.34 5.44 -22.05
C GLU A 140 -15.18 4.20 -21.76
N SER A 141 -14.68 3.32 -20.88
CA SER A 141 -15.33 2.04 -20.57
C SER A 141 -15.05 1.60 -19.13
N LYS A 142 -16.03 1.83 -18.26
CA LYS A 142 -16.03 1.29 -16.89
C LYS A 142 -15.98 -0.24 -16.86
N ALA A 143 -16.51 -0.90 -17.89
CA ALA A 143 -16.50 -2.36 -18.00
C ALA A 143 -15.08 -2.91 -18.19
N THR A 144 -14.25 -2.21 -18.96
CA THR A 144 -12.84 -2.58 -19.14
C THR A 144 -12.06 -2.49 -17.82
N ILE A 145 -12.32 -1.47 -17.01
CA ILE A 145 -11.71 -1.34 -15.67
C ILE A 145 -12.11 -2.51 -14.78
N GLY A 146 -13.40 -2.88 -14.78
CA GLY A 146 -13.89 -4.05 -14.05
C GLY A 146 -13.20 -5.34 -14.49
N LEU A 147 -13.02 -5.53 -15.80
CA LEU A 147 -12.35 -6.72 -16.34
C LEU A 147 -10.87 -6.77 -15.93
N ALA A 148 -10.15 -5.66 -16.01
CA ALA A 148 -8.75 -5.59 -15.58
C ALA A 148 -8.59 -5.83 -14.06
N PHE A 149 -9.51 -5.29 -13.26
CA PHE A 149 -9.53 -5.53 -11.81
C PHE A 149 -9.79 -7.01 -11.48
N ILE A 150 -10.73 -7.66 -12.19
CA ILE A 150 -11.00 -9.10 -12.02
C ILE A 150 -9.76 -9.93 -12.37
N LYS A 151 -9.09 -9.60 -13.49
CA LYS A 151 -7.83 -10.24 -13.88
C LYS A 151 -6.75 -10.06 -12.82
N GLN A 152 -6.59 -8.85 -12.28
CA GLN A 152 -5.66 -8.55 -11.19
C GLN A 152 -5.95 -9.37 -9.92
N ALA A 153 -7.21 -9.43 -9.51
CA ALA A 153 -7.62 -10.19 -8.32
C ALA A 153 -7.28 -11.68 -8.47
N TYR A 154 -7.49 -12.24 -9.65
CA TYR A 154 -7.13 -13.62 -9.94
C TYR A 154 -5.61 -13.83 -9.88
N HIS A 155 -4.86 -12.92 -10.50
CA HIS A 155 -3.40 -13.00 -10.55
C HIS A 155 -2.76 -13.02 -9.15
N ILE A 156 -3.18 -12.10 -8.27
CA ILE A 156 -2.74 -12.06 -6.87
C ILE A 156 -3.07 -13.38 -6.15
N LYS A 157 -4.27 -13.92 -6.37
CA LYS A 157 -4.69 -15.17 -5.73
C LYS A 157 -3.91 -16.38 -6.23
N SER A 158 -3.57 -16.45 -7.52
CA SER A 158 -2.72 -17.53 -8.04
C SER A 158 -1.28 -17.43 -7.54
N ASP A 159 -0.79 -16.22 -7.29
CA ASP A 159 0.56 -16.00 -6.76
C ASP A 159 0.66 -16.34 -5.26
N GLU A 160 -0.40 -16.06 -4.48
CA GLU A 160 -0.49 -16.35 -3.04
C GLU A 160 -0.11 -17.81 -2.72
N TYR A 161 -0.66 -18.77 -3.45
CA TYR A 161 -0.43 -20.21 -3.21
C TYR A 161 0.74 -20.80 -4.00
N SER A 162 1.57 -19.96 -4.61
CA SER A 162 2.73 -20.41 -5.38
C SER A 162 3.94 -20.70 -4.47
N LYS A 163 4.90 -21.48 -4.98
CA LYS A 163 6.11 -21.85 -4.22
C LYS A 163 6.98 -20.65 -3.82
N GLU A 164 7.00 -19.59 -4.63
CA GLU A 164 7.82 -18.40 -4.35
C GLU A 164 7.11 -17.43 -3.38
N GLY A 165 5.83 -17.67 -3.12
CA GLY A 165 5.00 -16.82 -2.27
C GLY A 165 4.77 -15.43 -2.84
N LEU A 166 4.01 -14.65 -2.10
CA LEU A 166 3.75 -13.24 -2.37
C LEU A 166 4.33 -12.42 -1.21
N SER A 167 4.93 -11.28 -1.51
CA SER A 167 5.49 -10.40 -0.48
C SER A 167 4.41 -9.94 0.51
N LEU A 168 4.82 -9.52 1.71
CA LEU A 168 3.90 -8.76 2.55
C LEU A 168 3.51 -7.44 1.85
N PRO A 169 2.32 -6.90 2.16
CA PRO A 169 1.86 -5.64 1.57
C PRO A 169 2.90 -4.52 1.76
N PHE A 170 3.05 -3.69 0.72
CA PHE A 170 3.88 -2.48 0.64
C PHE A 170 5.38 -2.67 0.71
N LEU A 171 5.89 -3.90 0.89
CA LEU A 171 7.33 -4.10 1.03
C LEU A 171 8.11 -3.65 -0.20
N GLN A 172 7.53 -3.79 -1.40
CA GLN A 172 8.14 -3.32 -2.66
C GLN A 172 8.38 -1.80 -2.72
N LEU A 173 7.75 -1.01 -1.83
CA LEU A 173 8.02 0.43 -1.68
C LEU A 173 9.19 0.74 -0.76
N LEU A 174 9.43 -0.13 0.23
CA LEU A 174 10.26 0.19 1.39
C LEU A 174 11.60 -0.53 1.36
N VAL A 175 11.58 -1.76 0.90
CA VAL A 175 12.65 -2.74 1.08
C VAL A 175 13.11 -3.25 -0.28
N ASP A 176 14.38 -3.63 -0.34
CA ASP A 176 14.98 -4.13 -1.56
C ASP A 176 14.51 -5.58 -1.82
N SER A 177 14.39 -5.97 -3.09
CA SER A 177 13.71 -7.23 -3.45
C SER A 177 14.41 -8.49 -2.94
N ASP A 178 15.72 -8.43 -2.66
CA ASP A 178 16.48 -9.56 -2.11
C ASP A 178 16.01 -9.90 -0.69
N ILE A 179 15.73 -8.88 0.15
CA ILE A 179 15.18 -9.07 1.50
C ILE A 179 13.74 -9.57 1.43
N ILE A 180 12.95 -9.06 0.47
CA ILE A 180 11.57 -9.53 0.26
C ILE A 180 11.56 -11.02 -0.11
N LYS A 181 12.50 -11.44 -0.97
CA LYS A 181 12.64 -12.83 -1.38
C LYS A 181 13.05 -13.72 -0.21
N GLU A 182 14.02 -13.28 0.60
CA GLU A 182 14.46 -14.00 1.80
C GLU A 182 13.31 -14.20 2.81
N LEU A 183 12.47 -13.18 3.01
CA LEU A 183 11.27 -13.28 3.85
C LEU A 183 10.30 -14.35 3.31
N CYS A 184 9.98 -14.31 2.02
CA CYS A 184 9.10 -15.32 1.41
C CYS A 184 9.69 -16.73 1.51
N GLU A 185 10.98 -16.90 1.21
CA GLU A 185 11.69 -18.19 1.31
C GLU A 185 11.75 -18.71 2.76
N SER A 186 11.83 -17.81 3.74
CA SER A 186 11.75 -18.10 5.17
C SER A 186 10.33 -18.42 5.65
N GLY A 187 9.34 -18.38 4.75
CA GLY A 187 7.94 -18.64 5.06
C GLY A 187 7.19 -17.46 5.68
N ILE A 188 7.70 -16.25 5.49
CA ILE A 188 7.04 -14.99 5.87
C ILE A 188 6.50 -14.35 4.59
N ASP A 189 5.40 -14.92 4.08
CA ASP A 189 4.72 -14.51 2.85
C ASP A 189 3.25 -14.14 3.12
N TYR A 190 2.59 -13.50 2.15
CA TYR A 190 1.19 -13.05 2.28
C TYR A 190 0.19 -14.18 2.49
N ALA A 191 0.43 -15.37 1.95
CA ALA A 191 -0.45 -16.51 2.17
C ALA A 191 -0.40 -16.98 3.63
N LYS A 192 0.80 -16.89 4.22
CA LYS A 192 1.09 -17.23 5.62
C LYS A 192 0.85 -16.07 6.58
N LEU A 193 0.42 -14.88 6.12
CA LEU A 193 -0.19 -13.86 6.99
C LEU A 193 -1.42 -14.43 7.73
N ASN A 194 -2.06 -15.49 7.21
CA ASN A 194 -3.05 -16.28 7.94
C ASN A 194 -2.52 -16.92 9.25
N PHE A 195 -1.21 -17.14 9.40
CA PHE A 195 -0.57 -17.61 10.64
C PHE A 195 -0.68 -16.59 11.78
N LEU A 196 -0.77 -15.29 11.45
CA LEU A 196 -0.99 -14.22 12.42
C LEU A 196 -2.47 -14.09 12.84
N GLY A 197 -3.37 -14.90 12.25
CA GLY A 197 -4.82 -14.78 12.42
C GLY A 197 -5.37 -13.46 11.86
N SER A 198 -6.69 -13.33 11.81
CA SER A 198 -7.36 -12.07 11.40
C SER A 198 -6.87 -10.85 12.19
N VAL A 199 -6.54 -11.08 13.47
CA VAL A 199 -6.07 -10.06 14.41
C VAL A 199 -4.69 -9.54 14.03
N GLY A 200 -3.71 -10.41 13.76
CA GLY A 200 -2.36 -9.94 13.44
C GLY A 200 -2.26 -9.33 12.04
N VAL A 201 -3.09 -9.78 11.09
CA VAL A 201 -3.29 -9.07 9.81
C VAL A 201 -3.80 -7.65 10.08
N GLN A 202 -4.86 -7.49 10.88
CA GLN A 202 -5.39 -6.16 11.24
C GLN A 202 -4.32 -5.27 11.90
N THR A 203 -3.49 -5.81 12.81
CA THR A 203 -2.41 -5.04 13.45
C THR A 203 -1.34 -4.58 12.46
N VAL A 204 -0.88 -5.46 11.57
CA VAL A 204 0.11 -5.08 10.53
C VAL A 204 -0.42 -3.96 9.64
N LEU A 205 -1.71 -3.99 9.31
CA LEU A 205 -2.35 -2.98 8.48
C LEU A 205 -2.54 -1.66 9.21
N ALA A 206 -2.87 -1.70 10.50
CA ALA A 206 -2.94 -0.51 11.34
C ALA A 206 -1.57 0.21 11.37
N GLU A 207 -0.49 -0.52 11.63
CA GLU A 207 0.88 0.01 11.67
C GLU A 207 1.32 0.64 10.34
N MET A 208 0.89 0.05 9.25
CA MET A 208 1.17 0.54 7.91
C MET A 208 0.37 1.80 7.56
N ILE A 209 -0.90 1.88 7.97
CA ILE A 209 -1.68 3.12 7.91
C ILE A 209 -0.98 4.20 8.74
N ASN A 210 -0.52 3.86 9.95
CA ASN A 210 0.24 4.76 10.81
C ASN A 210 1.54 5.23 10.15
N TYR A 211 2.23 4.35 9.42
CA TYR A 211 3.40 4.72 8.64
C TYR A 211 3.08 5.73 7.52
N ILE A 212 2.00 5.51 6.76
CA ILE A 212 1.55 6.45 5.72
C ILE A 212 1.20 7.81 6.33
N ILE A 213 0.43 7.81 7.43
CA ILE A 213 0.08 9.03 8.19
C ILE A 213 1.36 9.72 8.68
N SER A 214 2.33 8.96 9.18
CA SER A 214 3.61 9.48 9.65
C SER A 214 4.39 10.19 8.56
N VAL A 215 4.51 9.59 7.38
CA VAL A 215 5.18 10.20 6.22
C VAL A 215 4.43 11.44 5.75
N ALA A 216 3.10 11.36 5.59
CA ALA A 216 2.28 12.48 5.16
C ALA A 216 2.38 13.67 6.12
N HIS A 217 2.25 13.42 7.42
CA HIS A 217 2.37 14.43 8.46
C HIS A 217 3.76 15.09 8.50
N ARG A 218 4.83 14.31 8.34
CA ARG A 218 6.20 14.85 8.24
C ARG A 218 6.36 15.74 7.01
N ILE A 219 5.84 15.34 5.85
CA ILE A 219 5.84 16.18 4.65
C ILE A 219 5.08 17.48 4.89
N THR A 220 3.90 17.43 5.53
CA THR A 220 3.11 18.63 5.86
C THR A 220 3.89 19.60 6.76
N ILE A 221 4.54 19.10 7.82
CA ILE A 221 5.36 19.96 8.69
C ILE A 221 6.49 20.62 7.91
N ILE A 222 7.21 19.85 7.09
CA ILE A 222 8.28 20.38 6.24
C ILE A 222 7.74 21.47 5.31
N CYS A 223 6.61 21.24 4.63
CA CYS A 223 6.00 22.23 3.76
C CYS A 223 5.58 23.51 4.51
N GLU A 224 5.04 23.39 5.73
CA GLU A 224 4.64 24.54 6.56
C GLU A 224 5.84 25.36 7.04
N GLU A 225 6.93 24.72 7.45
CA GLU A 225 8.16 25.40 7.88
C GLU A 225 8.79 26.18 6.72
N ASN A 226 8.85 25.58 5.53
CA ASN A 226 9.39 26.25 4.35
C ASN A 226 8.51 27.41 3.87
N LYS A 227 7.18 27.28 3.98
CA LYS A 227 6.26 28.38 3.70
C LYS A 227 6.48 29.57 4.65
N LYS A 228 6.79 29.32 5.92
CA LYS A 228 7.13 30.38 6.89
C LYS A 228 8.46 31.06 6.57
N ASN A 229 9.40 30.33 5.97
CA ASN A 229 10.73 30.83 5.63
C ASN A 229 10.82 31.43 4.21
N ASN A 230 9.73 31.42 3.42
CA ASN A 230 9.69 31.82 2.00
C ASN A 230 10.70 31.06 1.10
N GLU A 231 10.98 29.80 1.41
CA GLU A 231 11.93 28.98 0.66
C GLU A 231 11.23 28.01 -0.31
N THR A 232 11.77 27.88 -1.53
CA THR A 232 11.28 26.89 -2.51
C THR A 232 12.00 25.56 -2.30
N ILE A 233 11.28 24.52 -1.89
CA ILE A 233 11.87 23.19 -1.65
C ILE A 233 12.18 22.47 -2.96
N THR A 234 13.42 22.02 -3.12
CA THR A 234 13.79 21.00 -4.12
C THR A 234 13.59 19.57 -3.58
N LYS A 235 13.39 18.59 -4.48
CA LYS A 235 13.14 17.18 -4.10
C LYS A 235 14.25 16.59 -3.22
N ASP A 236 15.50 16.95 -3.48
CA ASP A 236 16.66 16.45 -2.73
C ASP A 236 16.72 17.06 -1.32
N GLN A 237 16.35 18.33 -1.17
CA GLN A 237 16.22 18.99 0.14
C GLN A 237 15.07 18.41 0.97
N LEU A 238 13.96 18.00 0.33
CA LEU A 238 12.85 17.32 1.00
C LEU A 238 13.29 15.96 1.55
N LEU A 239 13.97 15.16 0.73
CA LEU A 239 14.53 13.86 1.13
C LEU A 239 15.58 14.00 2.25
N GLN A 240 16.42 15.03 2.20
CA GLN A 240 17.40 15.30 3.25
C GLN A 240 16.73 15.78 4.56
N SER A 241 15.69 16.61 4.46
CA SER A 241 14.95 17.13 5.62
C SER A 241 14.15 16.03 6.33
N LEU A 242 13.57 15.09 5.56
CA LEU A 242 12.95 13.88 6.11
C LEU A 242 13.93 13.03 6.94
N LYS A 243 15.23 13.07 6.61
CA LYS A 243 16.29 12.35 7.35
C LYS A 243 16.90 13.13 8.52
N LYS A 244 16.85 14.47 8.52
CA LYS A 244 17.66 15.33 9.42
C LYS A 244 16.94 15.75 10.71
N ASN A 245 15.63 15.99 10.69
CA ASN A 245 14.89 16.53 11.84
C ASN A 245 14.08 15.45 12.57
N VAL A 246 14.77 14.41 13.04
CA VAL A 246 14.12 13.18 13.48
C VAL A 246 13.35 13.37 14.79
N THR A 247 13.94 13.95 15.84
CA THR A 247 13.41 13.79 17.21
C THR A 247 12.14 14.58 17.52
N LEU A 248 12.05 15.87 17.18
CA LEU A 248 10.89 16.69 17.55
C LEU A 248 9.68 16.43 16.65
N HIS A 249 9.88 16.29 15.33
CA HIS A 249 8.80 15.94 14.41
C HIS A 249 8.29 14.53 14.65
N GLU A 250 9.17 13.60 15.02
CA GLU A 250 8.76 12.25 15.41
C GLU A 250 7.90 12.26 16.67
N VAL A 251 8.26 13.04 17.69
CA VAL A 251 7.40 13.21 18.89
C VAL A 251 6.02 13.76 18.53
N ARG A 252 5.94 14.77 17.65
CA ARG A 252 4.64 15.33 17.21
C ARG A 252 3.83 14.30 16.43
N THR A 253 4.48 13.57 15.53
CA THR A 253 3.85 12.57 14.67
C THR A 253 3.33 11.38 15.47
N ARG A 254 4.13 10.83 16.39
CA ARG A 254 3.72 9.73 17.29
C ARG A 254 2.53 10.13 18.17
N LYS A 255 2.45 11.39 18.63
CA LYS A 255 1.27 11.89 19.36
C LYS A 255 0.01 11.90 18.50
N VAL A 256 0.10 12.37 17.25
CA VAL A 256 -1.05 12.40 16.33
C VAL A 256 -1.56 11.00 16.07
N ILE A 257 -0.66 10.04 15.82
CA ILE A 257 -0.99 8.63 15.61
C ILE A 257 -1.69 8.06 16.85
N MET A 258 -1.06 8.16 18.03
CA MET A 258 -1.61 7.64 19.28
C MET A 258 -3.00 8.20 19.61
N ILE A 259 -3.22 9.51 19.42
CA ILE A 259 -4.53 10.14 19.65
C ILE A 259 -5.57 9.62 18.65
N SER A 260 -5.18 9.51 17.38
CA SER A 260 -6.07 9.03 16.31
C SER A 260 -6.50 7.58 16.56
N GLU A 261 -5.56 6.71 16.91
CA GLU A 261 -5.83 5.32 17.27
C GLU A 261 -6.72 5.20 18.52
N SER A 262 -6.45 6.00 19.55
CA SER A 262 -7.26 6.00 20.77
C SER A 262 -8.72 6.39 20.49
N ILE A 263 -8.94 7.38 19.60
CA ILE A 263 -10.27 7.79 19.16
C ILE A 263 -10.93 6.69 18.33
N ALA A 264 -10.22 6.15 17.34
CA ALA A 264 -10.75 5.08 16.48
C ALA A 264 -11.18 3.86 17.30
N SER A 265 -10.33 3.43 18.23
CA SER A 265 -10.61 2.33 19.15
C SER A 265 -11.83 2.62 20.03
N SER A 266 -11.90 3.80 20.63
CA SER A 266 -13.04 4.18 21.47
C SER A 266 -14.36 4.21 20.69
N VAL A 267 -14.33 4.75 19.46
CA VAL A 267 -15.51 4.80 18.58
C VAL A 267 -15.92 3.40 18.12
N ASN A 268 -14.98 2.54 17.74
CA ASN A 268 -15.27 1.15 17.39
C ASN A 268 -15.93 0.43 18.56
N ALA A 269 -15.39 0.57 19.78
CA ALA A 269 -15.93 -0.06 20.99
C ALA A 269 -17.37 0.40 21.29
N ILE A 270 -17.64 1.70 21.21
CA ILE A 270 -18.99 2.26 21.41
C ILE A 270 -19.97 1.73 20.37
N VAL A 271 -19.57 1.72 19.09
CA VAL A 271 -20.44 1.24 18.00
C VAL A 271 -20.75 -0.24 18.19
N ILE A 272 -19.76 -1.08 18.47
CA ILE A 272 -19.99 -2.52 18.69
C ILE A 272 -20.87 -2.74 19.92
N GLY A 273 -20.57 -2.09 21.05
CA GLY A 273 -21.38 -2.20 22.27
C GLY A 273 -22.83 -1.75 22.07
N SER A 274 -23.07 -0.72 21.26
CA SER A 274 -24.42 -0.27 20.93
C SER A 274 -25.20 -1.26 20.06
N ILE A 275 -24.54 -1.90 19.09
CA ILE A 275 -25.16 -2.92 18.23
C ILE A 275 -25.45 -4.18 19.05
N GLU A 276 -24.54 -4.59 19.94
CA GLU A 276 -24.73 -5.74 20.82
C GLU A 276 -25.90 -5.51 21.77
N LEU A 277 -25.97 -4.35 22.43
CA LEU A 277 -27.09 -4.00 23.30
C LEU A 277 -28.44 -4.03 22.55
N PHE A 278 -28.46 -3.49 21.32
CA PHE A 278 -29.65 -3.51 20.47
C PHE A 278 -30.02 -4.93 20.03
N ALA A 279 -29.03 -5.78 19.74
CA ALA A 279 -29.24 -7.18 19.38
C ALA A 279 -29.83 -7.99 20.55
N VAL A 280 -29.37 -7.74 21.78
CA VAL A 280 -29.95 -8.33 23.00
C VAL A 280 -31.39 -7.86 23.20
N TYR A 281 -31.64 -6.55 23.06
CA TYR A 281 -32.99 -5.98 23.21
C TYR A 281 -34.00 -6.52 22.19
N THR A 282 -33.53 -6.81 20.97
CA THR A 282 -34.37 -7.31 19.86
C THR A 282 -34.34 -8.84 19.72
N GLU A 283 -33.72 -9.56 20.67
CA GLU A 283 -33.53 -11.02 20.65
C GLU A 283 -32.94 -11.55 19.32
N ASN A 284 -32.10 -10.74 18.66
CA ASN A 284 -31.55 -11.03 17.35
C ASN A 284 -30.10 -11.53 17.45
N GLU A 285 -29.94 -12.82 17.74
CA GLU A 285 -28.62 -13.46 17.87
C GLU A 285 -27.72 -13.31 16.64
N LYS A 286 -28.31 -13.24 15.44
CA LYS A 286 -27.54 -13.07 14.20
C LYS A 286 -26.87 -11.70 14.16
N LEU A 287 -27.57 -10.66 14.61
CA LEU A 287 -27.02 -9.32 14.69
C LEU A 287 -25.89 -9.22 15.73
N ALA A 288 -26.02 -9.91 16.87
CA ALA A 288 -24.96 -9.99 17.88
C ALA A 288 -23.70 -10.69 17.33
N LYS A 289 -23.86 -11.83 16.66
CA LYS A 289 -22.75 -12.55 16.00
C LYS A 289 -22.09 -11.73 14.91
N ASP A 290 -22.86 -10.94 14.15
CA ASP A 290 -22.32 -10.04 13.14
C ASP A 290 -21.62 -8.81 13.75
N ALA A 291 -21.99 -8.37 14.95
CA ALA A 291 -21.30 -7.30 15.67
C ALA A 291 -19.90 -7.75 16.14
N ILE A 292 -19.79 -8.96 16.71
CA ILE A 292 -18.51 -9.52 17.17
C ILE A 292 -17.50 -9.63 16.01
N LYS A 293 -17.97 -9.97 14.80
CA LYS A 293 -17.11 -10.03 13.59
C LYS A 293 -16.60 -8.65 13.14
N LYS A 294 -17.20 -7.56 13.60
CA LYS A 294 -16.84 -6.17 13.24
C LYS A 294 -15.84 -5.54 14.21
N LEU A 295 -15.43 -6.28 15.24
CA LEU A 295 -14.53 -5.80 16.27
C LEU A 295 -13.11 -5.67 15.69
N ASP A 296 -12.53 -4.47 15.83
CA ASP A 296 -11.18 -4.17 15.33
C ASP A 296 -10.12 -4.56 16.37
N ILE A 297 -9.94 -5.87 16.55
CA ILE A 297 -9.00 -6.42 17.55
C ILE A 297 -7.58 -5.95 17.25
N GLY A 298 -7.18 -5.94 15.97
CA GLY A 298 -5.84 -5.51 15.59
C GLY A 298 -5.58 -4.04 15.89
N GLY A 299 -6.56 -3.16 15.65
CA GLY A 299 -6.51 -1.75 16.03
C GLY A 299 -6.43 -1.53 17.55
N TYR A 300 -7.13 -2.34 18.34
CA TYR A 300 -7.02 -2.31 19.81
C TYR A 300 -5.63 -2.69 20.31
N ILE A 301 -5.05 -3.76 19.77
CA ILE A 301 -3.69 -4.20 20.13
C ILE A 301 -2.67 -3.12 19.73
N SER A 302 -2.79 -2.55 18.53
CA SER A 302 -1.96 -1.43 18.05
C SER A 302 -2.04 -0.24 19.00
N THR A 303 -3.26 0.17 19.37
CA THR A 303 -3.50 1.29 20.29
C THR A 303 -2.82 1.07 21.65
N VAL A 304 -2.97 -0.12 22.24
CA VAL A 304 -2.34 -0.47 23.51
C VAL A 304 -0.82 -0.43 23.39
N PHE A 305 -0.29 -1.02 22.33
CA PHE A 305 1.15 -1.06 22.08
C PHE A 305 1.75 0.35 21.93
N HIS A 306 1.12 1.23 21.14
CA HIS A 306 1.53 2.62 20.98
C HIS A 306 1.38 3.44 22.25
N LEU A 307 0.31 3.23 23.02
CA LEU A 307 0.13 3.91 24.30
C LEU A 307 1.27 3.58 25.28
N PHE A 308 1.79 2.36 25.27
CA PHE A 308 2.96 2.03 26.10
C PHE A 308 4.30 2.49 25.50
N THR A 309 4.53 2.25 24.22
CA THR A 309 5.84 2.47 23.59
C THR A 309 6.10 3.94 23.26
N ASP A 310 5.12 4.65 22.70
CA ASP A 310 5.28 6.05 22.30
C ASP A 310 5.30 6.98 23.51
N ILE A 311 4.52 6.69 24.57
CA ILE A 311 4.61 7.47 25.82
C ILE A 311 6.03 7.38 26.41
N ARG A 312 6.64 6.19 26.42
CA ARG A 312 8.01 6.00 26.90
C ARG A 312 9.01 6.78 26.05
N PHE A 313 8.89 6.69 24.72
CA PHE A 313 9.75 7.45 23.79
C PHE A 313 9.63 8.96 24.00
N ILE A 314 8.41 9.49 24.03
CA ILE A 314 8.15 10.93 24.22
C ILE A 314 8.67 11.39 25.58
N THR A 315 8.50 10.59 26.62
CA THR A 315 8.99 10.90 27.98
C THR A 315 10.51 10.94 28.02
N LYS A 316 11.18 10.00 27.33
CA LYS A 316 12.64 10.01 27.20
C LYS A 316 13.13 11.29 26.52
N ILE A 317 12.58 11.64 25.35
CA ILE A 317 12.97 12.86 24.64
C ILE A 317 12.72 14.12 25.48
N LYS A 318 11.60 14.19 26.22
CA LYS A 318 11.33 15.29 27.15
C LYS A 318 12.36 15.38 28.27
N LYS A 319 12.74 14.25 28.86
CA LYS A 319 13.75 14.19 29.92
C LYS A 319 15.11 14.68 29.40
N ASP A 320 15.52 14.21 28.23
CA ASP A 320 16.79 14.61 27.60
C ASP A 320 16.81 16.11 27.27
N PHE A 321 15.69 16.65 26.79
CA PHE A 321 15.55 18.09 26.53
C PHE A 321 15.64 18.93 27.81
N ILE A 322 14.94 18.54 28.88
CA ILE A 322 14.98 19.24 30.17
C ILE A 322 16.39 19.18 30.77
N ALA A 323 17.03 18.00 30.74
CA ALA A 323 18.39 17.84 31.25
C ALA A 323 19.38 18.75 30.50
N LYS A 324 19.29 18.82 29.17
CA LYS A 324 20.14 19.70 28.36
C LYS A 324 19.91 21.17 28.67
N ALA A 325 18.65 21.61 28.77
CA ALA A 325 18.32 23.00 29.09
C ALA A 325 18.80 23.42 30.48
N ILE A 326 18.75 22.50 31.45
CA ILE A 326 19.30 22.72 32.79
C ILE A 326 20.82 22.87 32.72
N GLU A 327 21.53 21.97 32.02
CA GLU A 327 22.99 22.03 31.86
C GLU A 327 23.44 23.33 31.20
N GLU A 328 22.81 23.74 30.09
CA GLU A 328 23.11 25.01 29.40
C GLU A 328 22.95 26.22 30.34
N ASN A 329 21.86 26.27 31.10
CA ASN A 329 21.61 27.35 32.07
C ASN A 329 22.65 27.37 33.20
N TYR A 330 23.10 26.19 33.67
CA TYR A 330 24.18 26.12 34.65
C TYR A 330 25.50 26.63 34.09
N GLN A 331 25.86 26.26 32.85
CA GLN A 331 27.08 26.73 32.20
C GLN A 331 27.06 28.24 31.96
N ASP A 332 25.93 28.80 31.52
CA ASP A 332 25.77 30.25 31.31
C ASP A 332 25.95 31.04 32.62
N LYS A 333 25.37 30.55 33.72
CA LYS A 333 25.53 31.18 35.04
C LYS A 333 26.97 31.07 35.56
N LEU A 334 27.64 29.94 35.33
CA LEU A 334 29.06 29.78 35.70
C LEU A 334 29.98 30.70 34.89
N ALA A 335 29.65 30.96 33.62
CA ALA A 335 30.38 31.89 32.77
C ALA A 335 30.19 33.35 33.20
N GLN A 336 29.00 33.72 33.70
CA GLN A 336 28.71 35.07 34.22
C GLN A 336 29.28 35.34 35.63
N ALA A 337 29.63 34.29 36.36
CA ALA A 337 30.21 34.38 37.71
C ALA A 337 31.75 34.50 37.71
N LYS A 338 32.39 34.49 36.54
CA LYS A 338 33.84 34.72 36.34
C LYS A 338 34.09 36.15 35.88
#